data_AF-A0A1B6GSV8-F1
#
_entry.id   AF-A0A1B6GSV8-F1
#
_cell.length_a   1.000
_cell.length_b   1.000
_cell.length_c   1.000
_cell.angle_alpha   90.00
_cell.angle_beta   90.00
_cell.angle_gamma   90.00
#
_symmetry.space_group_name_H-M   'P 1'
#
loop_
_entity.id
_entity.type
_entity.pdbx_description
1 polymer ?
#
loop_
_entity_poly.entity_id
_entity_poly.type
_entity_poly.pdbx_seq_one_letter_code
_entity_poly.pdbx_strand_id
1 'polypeptide(L)'
;NDGVMMEAVSVTILLSVLTVAVMAQLDNNWIQGVCERVRKVDNSLVDRIQHLASTDRNDFLNDMREYVQAIRSFQSCVEQDKETTLTLAQDILEEEGPKFYYHYDPEYIQNVLNWNESEMDECNQLQKEAVDTWLEIDKQLALQ
;
A
#
# COMPACT_ATOMS: atom_id res chain seq x y z
N ASN A 1 -5.36 11.79 -53.85
CA ASN A 1 -4.86 10.77 -52.91
C ASN A 1 -4.56 11.35 -51.54
N ASP A 2 -4.55 12.68 -51.38
CA ASP A 2 -4.10 13.33 -50.12
C ASP A 2 -5.17 13.40 -49.02
N GLY A 3 -6.47 13.39 -49.38
CA GLY A 3 -7.57 13.42 -48.40
C GLY A 3 -7.65 12.16 -47.54
N VAL A 4 -7.44 10.98 -48.13
CA VAL A 4 -7.46 9.68 -47.41
C VAL A 4 -6.27 9.56 -46.44
N MET A 5 -5.12 10.15 -46.80
CA MET A 5 -3.91 10.13 -45.96
C MET A 5 -4.08 11.03 -44.72
N MET A 6 -4.76 12.17 -44.85
CA MET A 6 -4.97 13.14 -43.77
C MET A 6 -6.02 12.64 -42.74
N GLU A 7 -7.06 11.95 -43.20
CA GLU A 7 -8.03 11.26 -42.34
C GLU A 7 -7.40 10.08 -41.58
N ALA A 8 -6.59 9.26 -42.27
CA ALA A 8 -5.89 8.14 -41.64
C ALA A 8 -4.92 8.61 -40.53
N VAL A 9 -4.17 9.69 -40.76
CA VAL A 9 -3.29 10.26 -39.72
C VAL A 9 -4.09 10.79 -38.54
N SER A 10 -5.20 11.49 -38.78
CA SER A 10 -6.04 12.04 -37.70
C SER A 10 -6.68 10.93 -36.85
N VAL A 11 -7.19 9.87 -37.48
CA VAL A 11 -7.76 8.70 -36.79
C VAL A 11 -6.69 7.97 -35.97
N THR A 12 -5.47 7.84 -36.52
CA THR A 12 -4.36 7.17 -35.81
C THR A 12 -3.91 7.98 -34.59
N ILE A 13 -3.83 9.31 -34.70
CA ILE A 13 -3.50 10.18 -33.56
C ILE A 13 -4.58 10.09 -32.48
N LEU A 14 -5.85 10.14 -32.85
CA LEU A 14 -6.97 10.01 -31.91
C LEU A 14 -6.97 8.65 -31.18
N LEU A 15 -6.70 7.56 -31.90
CA LEU A 15 -6.56 6.22 -31.31
C LEU A 15 -5.38 6.16 -30.32
N SER A 16 -4.22 6.71 -30.69
CA SER A 16 -3.04 6.75 -29.81
C SER A 16 -3.32 7.54 -28.52
N VAL A 17 -3.94 8.72 -28.63
CA VAL A 17 -4.30 9.55 -27.47
C VAL A 17 -5.31 8.81 -26.58
N LEU A 18 -6.30 8.15 -27.16
CA LEU A 18 -7.29 7.37 -26.41
C LEU A 18 -6.62 6.21 -25.66
N THR A 19 -5.68 5.50 -26.31
CA THR A 19 -4.96 4.40 -25.66
C THR A 19 -4.11 4.87 -24.49
N VAL A 20 -3.41 6.00 -24.61
CA VAL A 20 -2.62 6.57 -23.51
C VAL A 20 -3.52 6.99 -22.35
N ALA A 21 -4.65 7.63 -22.63
CA ALA A 21 -5.60 8.04 -21.59
C ALA A 21 -6.23 6.85 -20.86
N VAL A 22 -6.57 5.78 -21.57
CA VAL A 22 -7.11 4.55 -20.97
C VAL A 22 -6.06 3.85 -20.10
N MET A 23 -4.82 3.76 -20.56
CA MET A 23 -3.73 3.17 -19.77
C MET A 23 -3.47 3.97 -18.50
N ALA A 24 -3.38 5.30 -18.59
CA ALA A 24 -3.23 6.16 -17.42
C ALA A 24 -4.41 6.02 -16.43
N GLN A 25 -5.65 5.87 -16.90
CA GLN A 25 -6.79 5.60 -16.02
C GLN A 25 -6.71 4.23 -15.33
N LEU A 26 -6.23 3.19 -16.02
CA LEU A 26 -6.05 1.87 -15.43
C LEU A 26 -4.97 1.89 -14.35
N ASP A 27 -3.85 2.58 -14.61
CA ASP A 27 -2.75 2.73 -13.67
C ASP A 27 -3.18 3.51 -12.43
N ASN A 28 -3.93 4.61 -12.60
CA ASN A 28 -4.49 5.38 -11.48
C ASN A 28 -5.46 4.56 -10.62
N ASN A 29 -6.33 3.76 -11.25
CA ASN A 29 -7.27 2.89 -10.52
C ASN A 29 -6.54 1.81 -9.72
N TRP A 30 -5.45 1.27 -10.27
CA TRP A 30 -4.60 0.31 -9.58
C TRP A 30 -3.93 0.95 -8.36
N ILE A 31 -3.26 2.10 -8.52
CA ILE A 31 -2.61 2.83 -7.43
C ILE A 31 -3.61 3.19 -6.34
N GLN A 32 -4.79 3.69 -6.71
CA GLN A 32 -5.86 3.98 -5.77
C GLN A 32 -6.28 2.74 -4.98
N GLY A 33 -6.49 1.59 -5.65
CA GLY A 33 -6.84 0.34 -5.00
C GLY A 33 -5.78 -0.14 -4.02
N VAL A 34 -4.50 0.04 -4.35
CA VAL A 34 -3.39 -0.26 -3.44
C VAL A 34 -3.41 0.66 -2.21
N CYS A 35 -3.63 1.96 -2.40
CA CYS A 35 -3.74 2.93 -1.29
C CYS A 35 -4.92 2.58 -0.36
N GLU A 36 -6.09 2.25 -0.92
CA GLU A 36 -7.26 1.82 -0.15
C GLU A 36 -6.98 0.52 0.63
N ARG A 37 -6.24 -0.42 0.04
CA ARG A 37 -5.84 -1.66 0.72
C ARG A 37 -4.92 -1.38 1.91
N VAL A 38 -3.92 -0.51 1.74
CA VAL A 38 -3.03 -0.10 2.84
C VAL A 38 -3.85 0.52 3.98
N ARG A 39 -4.71 1.51 3.69
CA ARG A 39 -5.57 2.15 4.70
C ARG A 39 -6.44 1.14 5.44
N LYS A 40 -7.10 0.25 4.69
CA LYS A 40 -8.01 -0.73 5.27
C LYS A 40 -7.30 -1.62 6.26
N VAL A 41 -6.13 -2.14 5.90
CA VAL A 41 -5.40 -3.09 6.74
C VAL A 41 -4.73 -2.38 7.90
N ASP A 42 -4.19 -1.18 7.70
CA ASP A 42 -3.63 -0.34 8.77
C ASP A 42 -4.68 -0.06 9.87
N ASN A 43 -5.87 0.39 9.46
CA ASN A 43 -6.98 0.63 10.39
C ASN A 43 -7.47 -0.67 11.05
N SER A 44 -7.46 -1.80 10.32
CA SER A 44 -7.82 -3.11 10.88
C SER A 44 -6.86 -3.54 11.98
N LEU A 45 -5.55 -3.36 11.78
CA LEU A 45 -4.55 -3.63 12.81
C LEU A 45 -4.72 -2.72 14.03
N VAL A 46 -4.98 -1.42 13.82
CA VAL A 46 -5.26 -0.48 14.93
C VAL A 46 -6.49 -0.93 15.72
N ASP A 47 -7.59 -1.26 15.05
CA ASP A 47 -8.82 -1.73 15.69
C ASP A 47 -8.59 -3.03 16.48
N ARG A 48 -7.82 -3.96 15.93
CA ARG A 48 -7.45 -5.20 16.62
C ARG A 48 -6.60 -4.97 17.85
N ILE A 49 -5.65 -4.03 17.82
CA ILE A 49 -4.86 -3.67 19.01
C ILE A 49 -5.79 -3.09 20.10
N GLN A 50 -6.75 -2.24 19.71
CA GLN A 50 -7.72 -1.66 20.65
C GLN A 50 -8.67 -2.72 21.24
N HIS A 51 -9.01 -3.76 20.48
CA HIS A 51 -9.92 -4.83 20.86
C HIS A 51 -9.22 -6.19 21.01
N LEU A 52 -7.96 -6.17 21.46
CA LEU A 52 -7.06 -7.33 21.38
C LEU A 52 -7.56 -8.53 22.17
N ALA A 53 -8.16 -8.31 23.34
CA ALA A 53 -8.71 -9.36 24.18
C ALA A 53 -9.85 -10.16 23.52
N SER A 54 -10.51 -9.57 22.52
CA SER A 54 -11.58 -10.20 21.73
C SER A 54 -11.15 -10.58 20.30
N THR A 55 -9.91 -10.31 19.94
CA THR A 55 -9.38 -10.57 18.60
C THR A 55 -8.97 -12.04 18.47
N ASP A 56 -9.31 -12.67 17.35
CA ASP A 56 -8.77 -14.01 17.05
C ASP A 56 -7.26 -13.92 16.81
N ARG A 57 -6.52 -14.84 17.44
CA ARG A 57 -5.06 -14.91 17.35
C ARG A 57 -4.53 -14.97 15.92
N ASN A 58 -5.23 -15.66 15.02
CA ASN A 58 -4.79 -15.85 13.64
C ASN A 58 -5.13 -14.64 12.80
N ASP A 59 -6.24 -13.97 13.13
CA ASP A 59 -6.66 -12.77 12.41
C ASP A 59 -5.63 -11.64 12.53
N PHE A 60 -5.02 -11.45 13.70
CA PHE A 60 -3.97 -10.45 13.85
C PHE A 60 -2.76 -10.77 12.96
N LEU A 61 -2.27 -12.02 12.98
CA LEU A 61 -1.15 -12.44 12.13
C LEU A 61 -1.50 -12.34 10.64
N ASN A 62 -2.74 -12.70 10.26
CA ASN A 62 -3.21 -12.57 8.89
C ASN A 62 -3.20 -11.11 8.43
N ASP A 63 -3.69 -10.20 9.27
CA ASP A 63 -3.67 -8.77 8.97
C ASP A 63 -2.24 -8.23 8.89
N MET A 64 -1.31 -8.70 9.72
CA MET A 64 0.11 -8.34 9.61
C MET A 64 0.73 -8.80 8.28
N ARG A 65 0.44 -10.04 7.84
CA ARG A 65 0.88 -10.55 6.53
C ARG A 65 0.29 -9.73 5.39
N GLU A 66 -1.00 -9.44 5.46
CA GLU A 66 -1.72 -8.64 4.47
C GLU A 66 -1.18 -7.21 4.41
N TYR A 67 -0.84 -6.64 5.57
CA TYR A 67 -0.28 -5.30 5.68
C TYR A 67 1.04 -5.21 4.95
N VAL A 68 1.94 -6.15 5.23
CA VAL A 68 3.25 -6.27 4.57
C VAL A 68 3.13 -6.42 3.05
N GLN A 69 2.14 -7.19 2.58
CA GLN A 69 1.87 -7.29 1.14
C GLN A 69 1.33 -5.99 0.54
N ALA A 70 0.45 -5.30 1.27
CA ALA A 70 -0.14 -4.04 0.82
C ALA A 70 0.92 -2.94 0.69
N ILE A 71 1.80 -2.80 1.68
CA ILE A 71 2.87 -1.78 1.65
C ILE A 71 3.95 -2.10 0.61
N ARG A 72 4.25 -3.38 0.32
CA ARG A 72 5.11 -3.75 -0.81
C ARG A 72 4.50 -3.37 -2.16
N SER A 73 3.20 -3.60 -2.31
CA SER A 73 2.47 -3.18 -3.51
C SER A 73 2.50 -1.65 -3.64
N PHE A 74 2.41 -0.94 -2.51
CA PHE A 74 2.52 0.50 -2.46
C PHE A 74 3.91 1.00 -2.84
N GLN A 75 4.97 0.38 -2.33
CA GLN A 75 6.35 0.64 -2.77
C GLN A 75 6.48 0.49 -4.30
N SER A 76 5.95 -0.59 -4.88
CA SER A 76 5.97 -0.76 -6.33
C SER A 76 5.19 0.34 -7.09
N CYS A 77 4.14 0.92 -6.49
CA CYS A 77 3.46 2.08 -7.07
C CYS A 77 4.35 3.33 -7.04
N VAL A 78 5.05 3.57 -5.94
CA VAL A 78 6.02 4.68 -5.82
C VAL A 78 7.15 4.55 -6.85
N GLU A 79 7.64 3.34 -7.10
CA GLU A 79 8.69 3.06 -8.09
C GLU A 79 8.21 3.27 -9.55
N GLN A 80 6.93 3.01 -9.83
CA GLN A 80 6.36 3.10 -11.18
C GLN A 80 5.88 4.51 -11.52
N ASP A 81 5.13 5.14 -10.62
CA ASP A 81 4.57 6.47 -10.78
C ASP A 81 4.53 7.19 -9.43
N LYS A 82 5.67 7.79 -9.08
CA LYS A 82 5.85 8.54 -7.84
C LYS A 82 4.88 9.71 -7.71
N GLU A 83 4.61 10.45 -8.78
CA GLU A 83 3.80 11.70 -8.72
C GLU A 83 2.32 11.38 -8.48
N THR A 84 1.77 10.43 -9.22
CA THR A 84 0.38 9.97 -9.02
C THR A 84 0.23 9.31 -7.66
N THR A 85 1.19 8.47 -7.25
CA THR A 85 1.14 7.79 -5.95
C THR A 85 1.17 8.79 -4.79
N LEU A 86 2.05 9.80 -4.84
CA LEU A 86 2.06 10.89 -3.84
C LEU A 86 0.71 11.61 -3.77
N THR A 87 0.11 11.91 -4.92
CA THR A 87 -1.19 12.60 -4.99
C THR A 87 -2.31 11.77 -4.36
N LEU A 88 -2.36 10.47 -4.66
CA LEU A 88 -3.45 9.57 -4.20
C LEU A 88 -3.26 9.04 -2.78
N ALA A 89 -2.03 9.07 -2.26
CA ALA A 89 -1.65 8.53 -0.95
C ALA A 89 -1.25 9.63 0.04
N GLN A 90 -1.56 10.89 -0.25
CA GLN A 90 -1.15 12.03 0.57
C GLN A 90 -1.56 11.85 2.04
N ASP A 91 -2.76 11.35 2.31
CA ASP A 91 -3.25 11.06 3.66
C ASP A 91 -2.47 9.94 4.37
N ILE A 92 -2.01 8.93 3.63
CA ILE A 92 -1.19 7.83 4.18
C ILE A 92 0.21 8.34 4.55
N LEU A 93 0.73 9.30 3.78
CA LEU A 93 2.10 9.80 3.92
C LEU A 93 2.22 11.01 4.87
N GLU A 94 1.23 11.91 4.89
CA GLU A 94 1.27 13.17 5.64
C GLU A 94 0.57 13.08 7.01
N GLU A 95 -0.42 12.21 7.21
CA GLU A 95 -1.04 12.00 8.53
C GLU A 95 -0.30 10.92 9.33
N GLU A 96 0.86 11.31 9.86
CA GLU A 96 1.66 10.54 10.84
C GLU A 96 2.26 9.23 10.31
N GLY A 97 2.08 8.85 9.05
CA GLY A 97 2.62 7.59 8.53
C GLY A 97 1.81 6.37 9.01
N PRO A 98 2.40 5.16 9.10
CA PRO A 98 1.64 3.94 9.37
C PRO A 98 1.07 3.92 10.80
N LYS A 99 -0.26 4.04 10.93
CA LYS A 99 -0.94 4.24 12.22
C LYS A 99 -0.75 3.05 13.14
N PHE A 100 -0.73 1.82 12.60
CA PHE A 100 -0.56 0.62 13.42
C PHE A 100 0.75 0.67 14.22
N TYR A 101 1.80 1.29 13.69
CA TYR A 101 3.12 1.32 14.31
C TYR A 101 3.11 2.06 15.65
N TYR A 102 2.32 3.13 15.76
CA TYR A 102 2.17 3.90 16.99
C TYR A 102 1.42 3.16 18.09
N HIS A 103 0.70 2.11 17.73
CA HIS A 103 -0.07 1.28 18.66
C HIS A 103 0.60 -0.07 18.93
N TYR A 104 1.68 -0.42 18.22
CA TYR A 104 2.31 -1.73 18.33
C TYR A 104 3.13 -1.86 19.63
N ASP A 105 2.64 -2.70 20.54
CA ASP A 105 3.34 -3.11 21.75
C ASP A 105 3.51 -4.65 21.73
N PRO A 106 4.72 -5.16 21.41
CA PRO A 106 4.93 -6.60 21.24
C PRO A 106 4.75 -7.38 22.56
N GLU A 107 5.11 -6.80 23.71
CA GLU A 107 4.96 -7.46 25.00
C GLU A 107 3.48 -7.55 25.38
N TYR A 108 2.73 -6.46 25.20
CA TYR A 108 1.28 -6.46 25.42
C TYR A 108 0.58 -7.45 24.47
N ILE A 109 0.93 -7.44 23.18
CA ILE A 109 0.32 -8.31 22.18
C ILE A 109 0.55 -9.78 22.53
N GLN A 110 1.79 -10.14 22.84
CA GLN A 110 2.17 -11.49 23.25
C GLN A 110 1.33 -11.97 24.45
N ASN A 111 1.27 -11.14 25.49
CA ASN A 111 0.64 -11.49 26.75
C ASN A 111 -0.88 -11.67 26.61
N VAL A 112 -1.54 -10.84 25.80
CA VAL A 112 -3.00 -10.89 25.62
C VAL A 112 -3.43 -12.01 24.68
N LEU A 113 -2.73 -12.20 23.55
CA LEU A 113 -3.06 -13.25 22.58
C LEU A 113 -2.58 -14.65 23.02
N ASN A 114 -1.71 -14.70 24.04
CA ASN A 114 -1.08 -15.92 24.54
C ASN A 114 -0.38 -16.68 23.40
N TRP A 115 0.39 -15.95 22.62
CA TRP A 115 1.16 -16.48 21.50
C TRP A 115 2.39 -17.26 21.98
N ASN A 116 2.68 -18.32 21.26
CA ASN A 116 3.91 -19.08 21.43
C ASN A 116 5.10 -18.40 20.73
N GLU A 117 6.30 -18.93 20.95
CA GLU A 117 7.55 -18.40 20.39
C GLU A 117 7.52 -18.29 18.86
N SER A 118 6.95 -19.28 18.15
CA SER A 118 6.86 -19.24 16.69
C SER A 118 5.92 -18.15 16.18
N GLU A 119 4.79 -17.93 16.85
CA GLU A 119 3.84 -16.87 16.49
C GLU A 119 4.46 -15.48 16.75
N MET A 120 5.24 -15.35 17.84
CA MET A 120 5.99 -14.14 18.16
C MET A 120 7.11 -13.86 17.15
N ASP A 121 7.89 -14.88 16.78
CA ASP A 121 8.97 -14.76 15.81
C ASP A 121 8.43 -14.33 14.44
N GLU A 122 7.29 -14.92 14.02
CA GLU A 122 6.64 -14.52 12.78
C GLU A 122 6.15 -13.06 12.84
N CYS A 123 5.47 -12.65 13.92
CA CYS A 123 4.99 -11.28 14.07
C CYS A 123 6.15 -10.27 14.06
N ASN A 124 7.24 -10.58 14.76
CA ASN A 124 8.45 -9.75 14.79
C ASN A 124 9.10 -9.64 13.41
N GLN A 125 9.15 -10.74 12.65
CA GLN A 125 9.68 -10.73 11.29
C GLN A 125 8.81 -9.88 10.35
N LEU A 126 7.48 -10.01 10.44
CA LEU A 126 6.53 -9.21 9.66
C LEU A 126 6.62 -7.73 10.02
N GLN A 127 6.74 -7.40 11.30
CA GLN A 127 6.91 -6.02 11.76
C GLN A 127 8.21 -5.42 11.22
N LYS A 128 9.32 -6.17 11.30
CA LYS A 128 10.60 -5.71 10.78
C LYS A 128 10.52 -5.44 9.28
N GLU A 129 9.93 -6.37 8.54
CA GLU A 129 9.71 -6.24 7.10
C GLU A 129 8.86 -5.01 6.75
N ALA A 130 7.84 -4.72 7.57
CA ALA A 130 7.04 -3.51 7.39
C ALA A 130 7.85 -2.23 7.60
N VAL A 131 8.65 -2.17 8.67
CA VAL A 131 9.52 -1.02 8.95
C VAL A 131 10.54 -0.83 7.82
N ASP A 132 11.22 -1.89 7.39
CA ASP A 132 12.21 -1.83 6.33
C ASP A 132 11.58 -1.33 5.01
N THR A 133 10.35 -1.76 4.71
CA THR A 133 9.62 -1.33 3.51
C THR A 133 9.25 0.15 3.58
N TRP A 134 8.73 0.62 4.72
CA TRP A 134 8.41 2.05 4.90
C TRP A 134 9.64 2.95 4.83
N LEU A 135 10.77 2.52 5.41
CA LEU A 135 12.03 3.25 5.31
C LEU A 135 12.53 3.34 3.87
N GLU A 136 12.32 2.31 3.05
CA GLU A 136 12.68 2.35 1.64
C GLU A 136 11.77 3.29 0.84
N ILE A 137 10.46 3.26 1.09
CA ILE A 137 9.51 4.22 0.52
C ILE A 137 9.94 5.65 0.87
N ASP A 138 10.24 5.93 2.14
CA ASP A 138 10.66 7.26 2.58
C ASP A 138 11.91 7.74 1.85
N LYS A 139 12.94 6.89 1.70
CA LYS A 139 14.13 7.22 0.90
C LYS A 139 13.79 7.53 -0.56
N GLN A 140 12.95 6.72 -1.20
CA GLN A 140 12.53 6.94 -2.58
C GLN A 140 11.77 8.26 -2.74
N LEU A 141 11.00 8.65 -1.72
CA LEU A 141 10.28 9.91 -1.69
C LEU A 141 11.20 11.11 -1.42
N ALA A 142 12.16 10.99 -0.50
CA ALA A 142 13.06 12.04 -0.03
C ALA A 142 14.21 12.43 -0.99
N LEU A 143 14.50 11.64 -2.03
CA LEU A 143 15.51 11.95 -3.07
C LEU A 143 15.11 13.10 -4.03
N GLN A 144 14.48 14.17 -3.52
CA GLN A 144 14.14 15.38 -4.27
C GLN A 144 15.28 16.40 -4.25
#